data_AF-A0A0M9DT34-F1
#
_entry.id   AF-A0A0M9DT34-F1
#
_cell.length_a   1.000
_cell.length_b   1.000
_cell.length_c   1.000
_cell.angle_alpha   90.00
_cell.angle_beta   90.00
_cell.angle_gamma   90.00
#
_symmetry.space_group_name_H-M   'P 1'
#
loop_
_entity.id
_entity.type
_entity.pdbx_description
1 polymer ?
#
loop_
_entity_poly.entity_id
_entity_poly.type
_entity_poly.pdbx_seq_one_letter_code
_entity_poly.pdbx_strand_id
1 'polypeptide(L)'
;MLLNLITPELGLIFWQAIVFLLLLFVLGKFAWKPILQGIKEREASITDALASAEKAKSEMAKISADNEKLLNQARAEKDEMLKKAQQTAKELVEEAKENATKEANKILEEARQLISSEKKSAMAEMKKEISKLSLEIAGKLIRKELSNNDAQKTLAEQLLNEIKSN
;
A
#
# COMPACT_ATOMS: atom_id res chain seq x y z
N MET A 1 -90.52 -63.17 45.43
CA MET A 1 -89.69 -62.30 46.30
C MET A 1 -88.46 -61.74 45.56
N LEU A 2 -88.53 -61.49 44.23
CA LEU A 2 -87.36 -61.05 43.44
C LEU A 2 -87.64 -59.83 42.52
N LEU A 3 -88.85 -59.25 42.55
CA LEU A 3 -89.20 -58.11 41.66
C LEU A 3 -88.86 -56.72 42.21
N ASN A 4 -88.48 -56.59 43.50
CA ASN A 4 -88.09 -55.31 44.11
C ASN A 4 -86.59 -54.99 43.98
N LEU A 5 -85.82 -55.79 43.22
CA LEU A 5 -84.38 -55.60 43.02
C LEU A 5 -84.04 -54.99 41.65
N ILE A 6 -85.02 -54.88 40.74
CA ILE A 6 -84.82 -54.46 39.34
C ILE A 6 -85.56 -53.14 39.02
N THR A 7 -86.39 -52.63 39.93
CA THR A 7 -86.85 -51.24 39.83
C THR A 7 -85.82 -50.36 40.52
N PRO A 8 -85.00 -49.59 39.79
CA PRO A 8 -84.17 -48.59 40.44
C PRO A 8 -85.13 -47.67 41.20
N GLU A 9 -84.90 -47.51 42.51
CA GLU A 9 -85.66 -46.53 43.28
C GLU A 9 -85.56 -45.20 42.53
N LEU A 10 -86.69 -44.64 42.09
CA LEU A 10 -86.72 -43.42 41.27
C LEU A 10 -85.93 -42.27 41.94
N GLY A 11 -85.80 -42.31 43.27
CA GLY A 11 -84.94 -41.42 44.05
C GLY A 11 -83.44 -41.54 43.74
N LEU A 12 -82.90 -42.74 43.50
CA LEU A 12 -81.49 -42.95 43.15
C LEU A 12 -81.16 -42.37 41.77
N ILE A 13 -82.02 -42.60 40.78
CA ILE A 13 -81.85 -42.03 39.43
C ILE A 13 -81.92 -40.50 39.48
N PHE A 14 -82.86 -39.95 40.25
CA PHE A 14 -82.99 -38.49 40.42
C PHE A 14 -81.71 -37.87 41.02
N TRP A 15 -81.18 -38.45 42.09
CA TRP A 15 -79.93 -37.98 42.69
C TRP A 15 -78.71 -38.19 41.78
N GLN A 16 -78.63 -39.31 41.06
CA GLN A 16 -77.58 -39.53 40.05
C GLN A 16 -77.63 -38.51 38.92
N ALA A 17 -78.83 -38.17 38.41
CA ALA A 17 -79.00 -37.16 37.39
C ALA A 17 -78.59 -35.77 37.89
N ILE A 18 -78.94 -35.41 39.13
CA ILE A 18 -78.49 -34.16 39.76
C ILE A 18 -76.97 -34.12 39.86
N VAL A 19 -76.33 -35.17 40.40
CA VAL A 19 -74.88 -35.25 40.54
C VAL A 19 -74.19 -35.22 39.17
N PHE A 20 -74.74 -35.89 38.16
CA PHE A 20 -74.23 -35.87 36.80
C PHE A 20 -74.31 -34.47 36.18
N LEU A 21 -75.43 -33.76 36.34
CA LEU A 21 -75.59 -32.38 35.87
C LEU A 21 -74.66 -31.41 36.62
N LEU A 22 -74.50 -31.58 37.92
CA LEU A 22 -73.54 -30.81 38.72
C LEU A 22 -72.11 -31.04 38.23
N LEU A 23 -71.75 -32.30 37.99
CA LEU A 23 -70.44 -32.69 37.46
C LEU A 23 -70.23 -32.13 36.05
N LEU A 24 -71.23 -32.20 35.16
CA LEU A 24 -71.18 -31.58 33.83
C LEU A 24 -71.00 -30.08 33.90
N PHE A 25 -71.68 -29.40 34.82
CA PHE A 25 -71.54 -27.96 35.02
C PHE A 25 -70.14 -27.59 35.51
N VAL A 26 -69.59 -28.36 36.45
CA VAL A 26 -68.22 -28.18 36.95
C VAL A 26 -67.20 -28.45 35.83
N LEU A 27 -67.31 -29.57 35.09
CA LEU A 27 -66.42 -29.87 33.96
C LEU A 27 -66.53 -28.83 32.85
N GLY A 28 -67.74 -28.41 32.47
CA GLY A 28 -67.95 -27.39 31.45
C GLY A 28 -67.32 -26.05 31.84
N LYS A 29 -67.43 -25.64 33.12
CA LYS A 29 -66.85 -24.39 33.62
C LYS A 29 -65.34 -24.47 33.82
N PHE A 30 -64.82 -25.59 34.35
CA PHE A 30 -63.42 -25.70 34.78
C PHE A 30 -62.50 -26.37 33.75
N ALA A 31 -62.94 -27.35 32.97
CA ALA A 31 -62.09 -28.08 32.03
C ALA A 31 -62.01 -27.43 30.63
N TRP A 32 -63.05 -26.71 30.20
CA TRP A 32 -63.09 -26.11 28.86
C TRP A 32 -62.04 -25.00 28.67
N LYS A 33 -61.84 -24.17 29.71
CA LYS A 33 -60.86 -23.08 29.71
C LYS A 33 -59.41 -23.55 29.54
N PRO A 34 -58.87 -24.50 30.34
CA PRO A 34 -57.49 -24.97 30.18
C PRO A 34 -57.26 -25.73 28.86
N ILE A 35 -58.25 -26.47 28.35
CA ILE A 35 -58.12 -27.17 27.06
C ILE A 35 -57.96 -26.17 25.91
N LEU A 36 -58.83 -25.16 25.82
CA LEU A 36 -58.72 -24.12 24.80
C LEU A 36 -57.43 -23.31 24.95
N GLN A 37 -57.00 -23.04 26.19
CA GLN A 37 -55.75 -22.35 26.45
C GLN A 37 -54.54 -23.14 25.93
N GLY A 38 -54.47 -24.45 26.19
CA GLY A 38 -53.38 -25.30 25.69
C GLY A 38 -53.34 -25.40 24.16
N ILE A 39 -54.50 -25.41 23.50
CA ILE A 39 -54.57 -25.38 22.02
C ILE A 39 -54.05 -24.04 21.49
N LYS A 40 -54.51 -22.91 22.06
CA LYS A 40 -54.06 -21.58 21.65
C LYS A 40 -52.57 -21.36 21.88
N GLU A 41 -52.05 -21.84 23.01
CA GLU A 41 -50.63 -21.75 23.33
C GLU A 41 -49.78 -22.57 22.34
N ARG A 42 -50.24 -23.77 21.99
CA ARG A 42 -49.58 -24.59 20.96
C ARG A 42 -49.63 -23.92 19.59
N GLU A 43 -50.78 -23.36 19.20
CA GLU A 43 -50.94 -22.64 17.93
C GLU A 43 -50.03 -21.41 17.87
N ALA A 44 -49.99 -20.62 18.95
CA ALA A 44 -49.12 -19.46 19.06
C ALA A 44 -47.64 -19.85 18.98
N SER A 45 -47.22 -20.89 19.70
CA SER A 45 -45.84 -21.38 19.70
C SER A 45 -45.41 -21.87 18.31
N ILE A 46 -46.26 -22.61 17.60
CA ILE A 46 -45.97 -23.07 16.24
C ILE A 46 -45.84 -21.88 15.29
N THR A 47 -46.77 -20.92 15.40
CA THR A 47 -46.77 -19.72 14.54
C THR A 47 -45.51 -18.89 14.78
N ASP A 48 -45.12 -18.69 16.04
CA ASP A 48 -43.92 -17.95 16.41
C ASP A 48 -42.64 -18.67 15.96
N ALA A 49 -42.58 -20.00 16.12
CA ALA A 49 -41.46 -20.81 15.65
C ALA A 49 -41.31 -20.75 14.12
N LEU A 50 -42.42 -20.82 13.37
CA LEU A 50 -42.41 -20.70 11.91
C LEU A 50 -42.01 -19.29 11.46
N ALA A 51 -42.55 -18.25 12.10
CA ALA A 51 -42.19 -16.86 11.81
C ALA A 51 -40.71 -16.60 12.08
N SER A 52 -40.18 -17.13 13.19
CA SER A 52 -38.77 -17.04 13.55
C SER A 52 -37.88 -17.77 12.56
N ALA A 53 -38.28 -18.97 12.11
CA ALA A 53 -37.55 -19.74 11.11
C ALA A 53 -37.49 -19.02 9.75
N GLU A 54 -38.61 -18.46 9.30
CA GLU A 54 -38.66 -17.70 8.04
C GLU A 54 -37.83 -16.41 8.13
N LYS A 55 -37.89 -15.71 9.27
CA LYS A 55 -37.05 -14.53 9.52
C LYS A 55 -35.57 -14.89 9.48
N ALA A 56 -35.15 -15.95 10.17
CA ALA A 56 -33.76 -16.41 10.18
C ALA A 56 -33.29 -16.81 8.78
N LYS A 57 -34.13 -17.48 7.99
CA LYS A 57 -33.83 -17.84 6.59
C LYS A 57 -33.66 -16.60 5.70
N SER A 58 -34.56 -15.61 5.85
CA SER A 58 -34.47 -14.34 5.12
C SER A 58 -33.21 -13.55 5.49
N GLU A 59 -32.88 -13.49 6.79
CA GLU A 59 -31.66 -12.85 7.28
C GLU A 59 -30.40 -13.56 6.78
N MET A 60 -30.36 -14.90 6.81
CA MET A 60 -29.26 -15.67 6.23
C MET A 60 -29.10 -15.37 4.73
N ALA A 61 -30.19 -15.35 3.96
CA ALA A 61 -30.13 -15.05 2.53
C ALA A 61 -29.58 -13.64 2.27
N LYS A 62 -29.98 -12.64 3.08
CA LYS A 62 -29.42 -11.28 3.01
C LYS A 62 -27.94 -11.26 3.34
N ILE A 63 -27.53 -11.90 4.44
CA ILE A 63 -26.13 -11.97 4.85
C ILE A 63 -25.27 -12.67 3.78
N SER A 64 -25.79 -13.72 3.14
CA SER A 64 -25.09 -14.38 2.03
C SER A 64 -24.92 -13.46 0.82
N ALA A 65 -25.98 -12.75 0.43
CA ALA A 65 -25.91 -11.79 -0.69
C ALA A 65 -24.96 -10.61 -0.38
N ASP A 66 -24.99 -10.08 0.83
CA ASP A 66 -24.10 -9.00 1.28
C ASP A 66 -22.65 -9.47 1.32
N ASN A 67 -22.38 -10.70 1.79
CA ASN A 67 -21.04 -11.29 1.76
C ASN A 67 -20.53 -11.48 0.33
N GLU A 68 -21.36 -11.97 -0.58
CA GLU A 68 -20.97 -12.13 -1.98
C GLU A 68 -20.65 -10.76 -2.62
N LYS A 69 -21.47 -9.75 -2.34
CA LYS A 69 -21.23 -8.38 -2.77
C LYS A 69 -19.91 -7.83 -2.19
N LEU A 70 -19.67 -8.02 -0.90
CA LEU A 70 -18.45 -7.57 -0.23
C LEU A 70 -17.20 -8.25 -0.80
N LEU A 71 -17.27 -9.56 -1.06
CA LEU A 71 -16.19 -10.31 -1.69
C LEU A 71 -15.89 -9.80 -3.10
N ASN A 72 -16.91 -9.50 -3.88
CA ASN A 72 -16.74 -8.95 -5.23
C ASN A 72 -16.14 -7.53 -5.19
N GLN A 73 -16.59 -6.69 -4.25
CA GLN A 73 -16.01 -5.36 -4.02
C GLN A 73 -14.54 -5.45 -3.60
N ALA A 74 -14.21 -6.30 -2.62
CA ALA A 74 -12.85 -6.51 -2.17
C ALA A 74 -11.93 -7.02 -3.29
N ARG A 75 -12.44 -7.89 -4.18
CA ARG A 75 -11.68 -8.34 -5.36
C ARG A 75 -11.42 -7.19 -6.34
N ALA A 76 -12.43 -6.38 -6.63
CA ALA A 76 -12.30 -5.22 -7.51
C ALA A 76 -11.30 -4.19 -6.95
N GLU A 77 -11.41 -3.86 -5.66
CA GLU A 77 -10.47 -2.95 -4.98
C GLU A 77 -9.04 -3.49 -4.98
N LYS A 78 -8.87 -4.79 -4.73
CA LYS A 78 -7.55 -5.45 -4.78
C LYS A 78 -6.95 -5.38 -6.19
N ASP A 79 -7.75 -5.64 -7.22
CA ASP A 79 -7.28 -5.56 -8.61
C ASP A 79 -6.94 -4.12 -9.02
N GLU A 80 -7.72 -3.13 -8.57
CA GLU A 80 -7.42 -1.71 -8.75
C GLU A 80 -6.13 -1.30 -8.04
N MET A 81 -5.95 -1.73 -6.79
CA MET A 81 -4.75 -1.48 -6.00
C MET A 81 -3.51 -2.07 -6.67
N LEU A 82 -3.59 -3.31 -7.17
CA LEU A 82 -2.49 -3.95 -7.91
C LEU A 82 -2.17 -3.20 -9.21
N LYS A 83 -3.18 -2.79 -9.96
CA LYS A 83 -2.98 -2.00 -11.18
C LYS A 83 -2.30 -0.66 -10.89
N LYS A 84 -2.76 0.04 -9.85
CA LYS A 84 -2.15 1.30 -9.41
C LYS A 84 -0.70 1.10 -8.96
N ALA A 85 -0.42 0.06 -8.16
CA ALA A 85 0.93 -0.27 -7.73
C ALA A 85 1.86 -0.57 -8.91
N GLN A 86 1.39 -1.34 -9.91
CA GLN A 86 2.17 -1.61 -11.13
C GLN A 86 2.43 -0.33 -11.94
N GLN A 87 1.44 0.56 -12.04
CA GLN A 87 1.60 1.83 -12.74
C GLN A 87 2.62 2.73 -12.03
N THR A 88 2.47 2.93 -10.72
CA THR A 88 3.41 3.72 -9.92
C THR A 88 4.82 3.14 -9.94
N ALA A 89 4.96 1.81 -9.91
CA ALA A 89 6.27 1.16 -10.04
C ALA A 89 6.92 1.45 -11.40
N LYS A 90 6.15 1.43 -12.50
CA LYS A 90 6.67 1.77 -13.83
C LYS A 90 7.07 3.24 -13.90
N GLU A 91 6.23 4.14 -13.41
CA GLU A 91 6.51 5.58 -13.35
C GLU A 91 7.78 5.86 -12.55
N LEU A 92 7.94 5.23 -11.37
CA LEU A 92 9.14 5.37 -10.54
C LEU A 92 10.41 4.88 -11.25
N VAL A 93 10.33 3.76 -11.98
CA VAL A 93 11.47 3.22 -12.74
C VAL A 93 11.87 4.16 -13.88
N GLU A 94 10.89 4.71 -14.60
CA GLU A 94 11.18 5.67 -15.68
C GLU A 94 11.74 6.98 -15.13
N GLU A 95 11.18 7.51 -14.04
CA GLU A 95 11.72 8.70 -13.37
C GLU A 95 13.15 8.46 -12.86
N ALA A 96 13.42 7.31 -12.26
CA ALA A 96 14.76 6.94 -11.80
C ALA A 96 15.76 6.86 -12.96
N LYS A 97 15.37 6.29 -14.11
CA LYS A 97 16.21 6.25 -15.32
C LYS A 97 16.47 7.63 -15.89
N GLU A 98 15.46 8.49 -15.91
CA GLU A 98 15.59 9.87 -16.39
C GLU A 98 16.56 10.65 -15.50
N ASN A 99 16.39 10.56 -14.19
CA ASN A 99 17.27 11.20 -13.22
C ASN A 99 18.71 10.66 -13.31
N ALA A 100 18.88 9.35 -13.45
CA ALA A 100 20.20 8.74 -13.64
C ALA A 100 20.87 9.23 -14.93
N THR A 101 20.12 9.37 -16.02
CA THR A 101 20.64 9.86 -17.30
C THR A 101 21.03 11.34 -17.20
N LYS A 102 20.21 12.16 -16.52
CA LYS A 102 20.53 13.57 -16.25
C LYS A 102 21.81 13.71 -15.43
N GLU A 103 21.95 12.94 -14.36
CA GLU A 103 23.14 12.98 -13.51
C GLU A 103 24.39 12.47 -14.26
N ALA A 104 24.26 11.39 -15.05
CA ALA A 104 25.34 10.89 -15.88
C ALA A 104 25.82 11.93 -16.89
N ASN A 105 24.90 12.64 -17.55
CA ASN A 105 25.25 13.72 -18.49
C ASN A 105 25.95 14.89 -17.77
N LYS A 106 25.50 15.23 -16.57
CA LYS A 106 26.13 16.28 -15.75
C LYS A 106 27.55 15.89 -15.35
N ILE A 107 27.77 14.68 -14.85
CA ILE A 107 29.10 14.15 -14.52
C ILE A 107 30.00 14.18 -15.76
N LEU A 108 29.49 13.79 -16.93
CA LEU A 108 30.26 13.75 -18.16
C LEU A 108 30.65 15.15 -18.66
N GLU A 109 29.78 16.13 -18.48
CA GLU A 109 30.08 17.54 -18.78
C GLU A 109 31.12 18.11 -17.80
N GLU A 110 30.96 17.87 -16.50
CA GLU A 110 31.95 18.26 -15.48
C GLU A 110 33.33 17.63 -15.76
N ALA A 111 33.37 16.35 -16.12
CA ALA A 111 34.60 15.65 -16.50
C ALA A 111 35.26 16.28 -17.73
N ARG A 112 34.48 16.65 -18.75
CA ARG A 112 35.01 17.34 -19.95
C ARG A 112 35.60 18.71 -19.60
N GLN A 113 34.95 19.46 -18.72
CA GLN A 113 35.44 20.75 -18.24
C GLN A 113 36.75 20.58 -17.46
N LEU A 114 36.82 19.57 -16.57
CA LEU A 114 38.03 19.24 -15.82
C LEU A 114 39.19 18.90 -16.76
N ILE A 115 38.98 17.99 -17.73
CA ILE A 115 39.99 17.59 -18.72
C ILE A 115 40.47 18.80 -19.55
N SER A 116 39.56 19.69 -19.95
CA SER A 116 39.92 20.90 -20.69
C SER A 116 40.79 21.84 -19.86
N SER A 117 40.47 21.98 -18.57
CA SER A 117 41.27 22.76 -17.61
C SER A 117 42.66 22.14 -17.39
N GLU A 118 42.73 20.84 -17.12
CA GLU A 118 43.98 20.10 -16.94
C GLU A 118 44.87 20.18 -18.18
N LYS A 119 44.30 20.04 -19.38
CA LYS A 119 45.03 20.19 -20.64
C LYS A 119 45.65 21.58 -20.78
N LYS A 120 44.92 22.64 -20.40
CA LYS A 120 45.45 24.02 -20.43
C LYS A 120 46.61 24.18 -19.44
N SER A 121 46.47 23.64 -18.23
CA SER A 121 47.52 23.65 -17.20
C SER A 121 48.77 22.89 -17.67
N ALA A 122 48.60 21.68 -18.21
CA ALA A 122 49.69 20.89 -18.76
C ALA A 122 50.41 21.59 -19.93
N MET A 123 49.66 22.25 -20.82
CA MET A 123 50.25 23.05 -21.89
C MET A 123 51.02 24.27 -21.38
N ALA A 124 50.55 24.93 -20.33
CA ALA A 124 51.26 26.04 -19.69
C ALA A 124 52.56 25.57 -19.04
N GLU A 125 52.53 24.44 -18.35
CA GLU A 125 53.71 23.82 -17.74
C GLU A 125 54.73 23.39 -18.79
N MET A 126 54.29 22.77 -19.88
CA MET A 126 55.14 22.39 -21.00
C MET A 126 55.79 23.61 -21.67
N LYS A 127 55.06 24.72 -21.85
CA LYS A 127 55.64 25.99 -22.34
C LYS A 127 56.74 26.52 -21.41
N LYS A 128 56.55 26.41 -20.10
CA LYS A 128 57.53 26.84 -19.10
C LYS A 128 58.81 26.00 -19.18
N GLU A 129 58.69 24.67 -19.26
CA GLU A 129 59.83 23.77 -19.42
C GLU A 129 60.57 24.01 -20.75
N ILE A 130 59.86 24.20 -21.86
CA ILE A 130 60.47 24.54 -23.16
C ILE A 130 61.23 25.88 -23.08
N SER A 131 60.67 26.89 -22.41
CA SER A 131 61.33 28.19 -22.23
C SER A 131 62.62 28.05 -21.43
N LYS A 132 62.58 27.27 -20.35
CA LYS A 132 63.75 26.98 -19.51
C LYS A 132 64.84 26.24 -20.30
N LEU A 133 64.47 25.22 -21.06
CA LEU A 133 65.41 24.47 -21.90
C LEU A 133 66.02 25.35 -22.99
N SER A 134 65.21 26.22 -23.60
CA SER A 134 65.67 27.18 -24.62
C SER A 134 66.70 28.18 -24.07
N LEU A 135 66.46 28.70 -22.85
CA LEU A 135 67.41 29.56 -22.14
C LEU A 135 68.69 28.81 -21.77
N GLU A 136 68.60 27.54 -21.37
CA GLU A 136 69.77 26.72 -21.06
C GLU A 136 70.63 26.47 -22.31
N ILE A 137 70.00 26.15 -23.45
CA ILE A 137 70.67 25.97 -24.74
C ILE A 137 71.31 27.29 -25.20
N ALA A 138 70.58 28.40 -25.17
CA ALA A 138 71.10 29.71 -25.50
C ALA A 138 72.30 30.08 -24.61
N GLY A 139 72.21 29.82 -23.30
CA GLY A 139 73.31 30.05 -22.35
C GLY A 139 74.52 29.14 -22.58
N LYS A 140 74.33 27.90 -23.06
CA LYS A 140 75.44 27.02 -23.47
C LYS A 140 76.08 27.49 -24.78
N LEU A 141 75.27 27.93 -25.76
CA LEU A 141 75.75 28.43 -27.04
C LEU A 141 76.54 29.73 -26.88
N ILE A 142 76.01 30.69 -26.10
CA ILE A 142 76.69 31.95 -25.76
C ILE A 142 78.03 31.68 -25.07
N ARG A 143 78.07 30.77 -24.08
CA ARG A 143 79.32 30.35 -23.43
C ARG A 143 80.32 29.73 -24.41
N LYS A 144 79.85 28.96 -25.39
CA LYS A 144 80.70 28.36 -26.42
C LYS A 144 81.26 29.41 -27.38
N GLU A 145 80.46 30.38 -27.83
CA GLU A 145 80.92 31.47 -28.70
C GLU A 145 81.86 32.45 -27.98
N LEU A 146 81.60 32.76 -26.71
CA LEU A 146 82.47 33.57 -25.85
C LEU A 146 83.74 32.84 -25.37
N SER A 147 84.01 31.62 -25.82
CA SER A 147 85.28 30.93 -25.52
C SER A 147 86.49 31.62 -26.16
N ASN A 148 86.27 32.46 -27.18
CA ASN A 148 87.31 33.26 -27.83
C ASN A 148 87.49 34.62 -27.13
N ASN A 149 88.74 34.99 -26.88
CA ASN A 149 89.13 36.19 -26.13
C ASN A 149 88.67 37.51 -26.80
N ASP A 150 88.63 37.54 -28.13
CA ASP A 150 88.17 38.71 -28.89
C ASP A 150 86.65 38.94 -28.77
N ALA A 151 85.85 37.88 -28.77
CA ALA A 151 84.40 37.97 -28.63
C ALA A 151 83.98 38.50 -27.23
N GLN A 152 84.74 38.16 -26.18
CA GLN A 152 84.51 38.70 -24.83
C GLN A 152 84.78 40.21 -24.76
N LYS A 153 85.84 40.68 -25.42
CA LYS A 153 86.16 42.11 -25.49
C LYS A 153 85.08 42.91 -26.24
N THR A 154 84.64 42.44 -27.41
CA THR A 154 83.61 43.13 -28.20
C THR A 154 82.27 43.21 -27.46
N LEU A 155 81.88 42.14 -26.75
CA LEU A 155 80.64 42.15 -25.94
C LEU A 155 80.73 43.14 -24.77
N ALA A 156 81.88 43.22 -24.09
CA ALA A 156 82.10 44.17 -23.00
C ALA A 156 82.03 45.63 -23.48
N GLU A 157 82.62 45.93 -24.65
CA GLU A 157 82.54 47.26 -25.27
C GLU A 157 81.11 47.62 -25.70
N GLN A 158 80.34 46.67 -26.24
CA GLN A 158 78.94 46.89 -26.60
C GLN A 158 78.04 47.14 -25.38
N LEU A 159 78.18 46.36 -24.30
CA LEU A 159 77.42 46.56 -23.05
C LEU A 159 77.76 47.91 -22.40
N LEU A 160 79.03 48.32 -22.42
CA LEU A 160 79.46 49.64 -21.93
C LEU A 160 78.86 50.78 -22.76
N ASN A 161 78.62 50.57 -24.06
CA ASN A 161 77.98 51.56 -24.92
C ASN A 161 76.45 51.60 -24.71
N GLU A 162 75.78 50.46 -24.48
CA GLU A 162 74.34 50.41 -24.16
C GLU A 162 74.01 51.08 -22.82
N ILE A 163 74.84 50.88 -21.79
CA ILE A 163 74.68 51.55 -20.48
C ILE A 163 74.93 53.06 -20.58
N LYS A 164 75.75 53.51 -21.54
CA LYS A 164 75.94 54.94 -21.83
C LYS A 164 74.83 55.55 -22.71
N SER A 165 73.98 54.73 -23.31
CA SER A 165 72.89 55.16 -24.20
C SER A 165 71.50 55.12 -23.56
N ASN A 166 71.40 54.69 -22.29
CA ASN A 166 70.27 54.97 -21.40
C ASN A 166 70.68 55.97 -20.32
#